data_AF-A0A3M7AXN6-F1
#
_entry.id   AF-A0A3M7AXN6-F1
#
_cell.length_a   1.000
_cell.length_b   1.000
_cell.length_c   1.000
_cell.angle_alpha   90.00
_cell.angle_beta   90.00
_cell.angle_gamma   90.00
#
_symmetry.space_group_name_H-M   'P 1'
#
loop_
_entity.id
_entity.type
_entity.pdbx_description
1 polymer ?
#
loop_
_entity_poly.entity_id
_entity_poly.type
_entity_poly.pdbx_seq_one_letter_code
_entity_poly.pdbx_strand_id
1 'polypeptide(L)'
;MDSVKDAVGLGDNGPKTRLEAGFPAVLWEDQPCVKRRRKEKQNMRATISVRKKTAADSTFGMAKTEATRAEMSAAKLPLAYRDQCAHLLIPLNKCRYDNYYLPWRCSDERHGYEKCQYEEFKQRVKKMDEIRAEKDGARSN
;
A
#
# COMPACT_ATOMS: atom_id res chain seq x y z
N MET A 1 -6.89 5.80 35.01
CA MET A 1 -6.42 7.19 35.12
C MET A 1 -5.34 7.41 34.08
N ASP A 2 -5.65 7.33 32.80
CA ASP A 2 -6.41 8.31 32.02
C ASP A 2 -5.76 9.69 32.04
N SER A 3 -5.58 10.20 30.82
CA SER A 3 -5.41 11.62 30.47
C SER A 3 -4.11 12.29 30.84
N VAL A 4 -3.15 12.23 29.91
CA VAL A 4 -2.30 13.39 29.63
C VAL A 4 -1.94 13.42 28.14
N LYS A 5 -2.39 14.49 27.46
CA LYS A 5 -1.92 15.06 26.18
C LYS A 5 -2.57 14.53 24.91
N ASP A 6 -3.62 15.17 24.40
CA ASP A 6 -3.69 16.53 23.82
C ASP A 6 -2.93 16.68 22.50
N ALA A 7 -3.55 17.47 21.61
CA ALA A 7 -3.02 18.08 20.38
C ALA A 7 -3.29 17.25 19.10
N VAL A 8 -4.06 17.67 18.09
CA VAL A 8 -4.78 18.91 17.80
C VAL A 8 -5.88 18.54 16.78
N GLY A 9 -7.13 18.88 17.08
CA GLY A 9 -8.17 19.06 16.07
C GLY A 9 -8.04 20.47 15.49
N LEU A 10 -7.78 20.58 14.19
CA LEU A 10 -7.87 21.83 13.43
C LEU A 10 -8.97 21.67 12.41
N GLY A 11 -9.96 22.55 12.50
CA GLY A 11 -11.14 22.60 11.67
C GLY A 11 -10.98 23.44 10.40
N ASP A 12 -12.17 23.79 9.90
CA ASP A 12 -12.48 24.95 9.07
C ASP A 12 -12.36 24.79 7.55
N ASN A 13 -13.44 24.26 6.98
CA ASN A 13 -13.89 24.62 5.63
C ASN A 13 -14.70 25.94 5.72
N GLY A 14 -14.11 27.05 5.29
CA GLY A 14 -14.79 28.33 5.10
C GLY A 14 -14.29 29.06 3.84
N PRO A 15 -15.16 29.66 3.00
CA PRO A 15 -14.75 30.23 1.72
C PRO A 15 -14.24 31.69 1.81
N LYS A 16 -13.12 31.87 1.11
CA LYS A 16 -12.46 33.07 0.58
C LYS A 16 -13.30 34.36 0.55
N THR A 17 -12.88 35.37 1.31
CA THR A 17 -13.09 36.78 0.94
C THR A 17 -11.79 37.41 0.48
N ARG A 18 -11.97 38.16 -0.60
CA ARG A 18 -11.02 38.79 -1.50
C ARG A 18 -10.65 40.16 -0.93
N LEU A 19 -9.36 40.40 -0.64
CA LEU A 19 -8.84 41.75 -0.47
C LEU A 19 -7.75 41.98 -1.53
N GLU A 20 -8.07 42.90 -2.41
CA GLU A 20 -7.30 43.40 -3.54
C GLU A 20 -6.03 44.09 -3.04
N ALA A 21 -4.86 43.57 -3.41
CA ALA A 21 -3.61 44.32 -3.41
C ALA A 21 -2.94 44.08 -4.76
N GLY A 22 -3.00 45.10 -5.61
CA GLY A 22 -2.24 45.14 -6.85
C GLY A 22 -0.75 45.06 -6.55
N PHE A 23 -0.13 43.94 -6.89
CA PHE A 23 1.30 43.80 -7.04
C PHE A 23 1.60 43.63 -8.54
N PRO A 24 2.50 44.43 -9.13
CA PRO A 24 2.73 44.43 -10.58
C PRO A 24 3.26 43.07 -11.05
N ALA A 25 2.67 42.56 -12.14
CA ALA A 25 2.82 41.21 -12.64
C ALA A 25 4.09 40.93 -13.49
N VAL A 26 5.17 41.71 -13.36
CA VAL A 26 6.31 41.63 -14.31
C VAL A 26 7.60 41.09 -13.69
N LEU A 27 7.59 40.61 -12.44
CA LEU A 27 8.82 40.14 -11.78
C LEU A 27 8.70 38.77 -11.07
N TRP A 28 8.01 37.79 -11.67
CA TRP A 28 8.00 36.40 -11.14
C TRP A 28 8.11 35.30 -12.20
N GLU A 29 8.59 35.56 -13.41
CA GLU A 29 8.78 34.48 -14.40
C GLU A 29 10.23 34.01 -14.59
N ASP A 30 11.20 34.74 -14.02
CA ASP A 30 12.63 34.42 -14.16
C ASP A 30 13.37 34.10 -12.85
N GLN A 31 12.67 33.53 -11.85
CA GLN A 31 13.36 32.94 -10.70
C GLN A 31 13.80 31.48 -10.97
N PRO A 32 15.09 31.11 -10.76
CA PRO A 32 15.63 29.78 -11.04
C PRO A 32 14.98 28.63 -10.23
N CYS A 33 14.22 28.94 -9.17
CA CYS A 33 13.48 27.96 -8.37
C CYS A 33 12.24 27.38 -9.12
N VAL A 34 11.57 28.19 -9.96
CA VAL A 34 10.33 27.78 -10.67
C VAL A 34 10.64 26.86 -11.86
N LYS A 35 11.72 27.14 -12.58
CA LYS A 35 12.20 26.30 -13.70
C LYS A 35 12.67 24.91 -13.21
N ARG A 36 13.26 24.83 -12.00
CA ARG A 36 13.66 23.57 -11.34
C ARG A 36 12.45 22.69 -10.99
N ARG A 37 11.40 23.30 -10.43
CA ARG A 37 10.13 22.62 -10.09
C ARG A 37 9.38 22.07 -11.32
N ARG A 38 9.50 22.72 -12.49
CA ARG A 38 8.90 22.25 -13.76
C ARG A 38 9.63 21.02 -14.32
N LYS A 39 10.97 21.02 -14.28
CA LYS A 39 11.81 19.89 -14.70
C LYS A 39 11.67 18.69 -13.76
N GLU A 40 11.52 18.95 -12.45
CA GLU A 40 11.24 17.93 -11.43
C GLU A 40 9.85 17.30 -11.58
N LYS A 41 8.81 18.10 -11.88
CA LYS A 41 7.47 17.57 -12.23
C LYS A 41 7.46 16.75 -13.52
N GLN A 42 8.24 17.12 -14.54
CA GLN A 42 8.39 16.35 -15.78
C GLN A 42 9.13 15.02 -15.53
N ASN A 43 10.20 15.04 -14.73
CA ASN A 43 10.97 13.85 -14.37
C ASN A 43 10.17 12.91 -13.45
N MET A 44 9.32 13.47 -12.57
CA MET A 44 8.37 12.71 -11.74
C MET A 44 7.25 12.07 -12.57
N ARG A 45 6.73 12.77 -13.60
CA ARG A 45 5.73 12.22 -14.53
C ARG A 45 6.31 11.13 -15.43
N ALA A 46 7.57 11.27 -15.86
CA ALA A 46 8.31 10.25 -16.62
C ALA A 46 8.62 9.00 -15.78
N THR A 47 9.05 9.15 -14.53
CA THR A 47 9.29 8.00 -13.62
C THR A 47 7.99 7.26 -13.24
N ILE A 48 6.87 7.97 -13.01
CA ILE A 48 5.55 7.35 -12.81
C ILE A 48 5.10 6.55 -14.05
N SER A 49 5.43 7.02 -15.26
CA SER A 49 5.14 6.34 -16.53
C SER A 49 5.92 5.02 -16.70
N VAL A 50 7.17 4.95 -16.25
CA VAL A 50 7.98 3.72 -16.29
C VAL A 50 7.45 2.71 -15.27
N ARG A 51 7.05 3.17 -14.08
CA ARG A 51 6.45 2.33 -13.02
C ARG A 51 5.08 1.74 -13.38
N LYS A 52 4.29 2.45 -14.22
CA LYS A 52 3.00 1.93 -14.73
C LYS A 52 3.17 0.86 -15.80
N LYS A 53 4.26 0.87 -16.58
CA LYS A 53 4.52 -0.13 -17.62
C LYS A 53 4.93 -1.48 -17.03
N THR A 54 5.70 -1.51 -15.94
CA THR A 54 6.06 -2.76 -15.25
C THR A 54 4.95 -3.35 -14.38
N ALA A 55 3.83 -2.64 -14.20
CA ALA A 55 2.68 -3.09 -13.42
C ALA A 55 1.66 -3.92 -14.24
N ALA A 56 1.72 -3.87 -15.57
CA ALA A 56 0.79 -4.60 -16.45
C ALA A 56 1.22 -6.05 -16.72
N ASP A 57 2.50 -6.40 -16.53
CA ASP A 57 3.05 -7.73 -16.81
C ASP A 57 3.13 -8.65 -15.58
N SER A 58 2.31 -8.42 -14.54
CA SER A 58 2.22 -9.34 -13.40
C SER A 58 0.94 -10.16 -13.40
N THR A 59 0.65 -10.87 -14.48
CA THR A 59 -0.22 -12.06 -14.41
C THR A 59 0.57 -13.20 -13.75
N PHE A 60 0.94 -13.00 -12.49
CA PHE A 60 1.70 -13.97 -11.70
C PHE A 60 0.73 -15.04 -11.20
N GLY A 61 0.54 -16.08 -12.01
CA GLY A 61 0.27 -17.45 -11.59
C GLY A 61 -0.82 -17.68 -10.55
N MET A 62 -1.97 -18.17 -11.05
CA MET A 62 -3.13 -18.74 -10.36
C MET A 62 -4.07 -17.72 -9.72
N ALA A 63 -5.25 -17.61 -10.34
CA ALA A 63 -6.46 -17.04 -9.76
C ALA A 63 -6.91 -17.88 -8.54
N LYS A 64 -6.16 -17.80 -7.44
CA LYS A 64 -6.67 -18.11 -6.10
C LYS A 64 -7.66 -16.99 -5.81
N THR A 65 -8.94 -17.34 -5.78
CA THR A 65 -10.09 -16.45 -5.53
C THR A 65 -9.76 -15.40 -4.47
N GLU A 66 -9.34 -14.23 -4.93
CA GLU A 66 -8.91 -13.13 -4.09
C GLU A 66 -10.14 -12.52 -3.44
N ALA A 67 -10.16 -12.46 -2.10
CA ALA A 67 -11.26 -11.86 -1.36
C ALA A 67 -11.43 -10.40 -1.82
N THR A 68 -12.67 -9.98 -2.03
CA THR A 68 -12.90 -8.59 -2.46
C THR A 68 -12.43 -7.63 -1.37
N ARG A 69 -11.99 -6.43 -1.75
CA ARG A 69 -11.54 -5.43 -0.77
C ARG A 69 -12.64 -5.04 0.21
N ALA A 70 -13.89 -5.07 -0.24
CA ALA A 70 -15.06 -4.88 0.60
C ALA A 70 -15.18 -5.98 1.67
N GLU A 71 -15.06 -7.25 1.29
CA GLU A 71 -15.08 -8.40 2.21
C GLU A 71 -13.97 -8.34 3.25
N MET A 72 -12.73 -8.00 2.86
CA MET A 72 -11.61 -7.85 3.80
C MET A 72 -11.83 -6.71 4.81
N SER A 73 -12.49 -5.64 4.38
CA SER A 73 -12.84 -4.52 5.26
C SER A 73 -14.01 -4.86 6.21
N ALA A 74 -15.01 -5.58 5.72
CA ALA A 74 -16.15 -6.06 6.50
C ALA A 74 -15.71 -7.05 7.58
N ALA A 75 -14.75 -7.93 7.26
CA ALA A 75 -14.10 -8.84 8.20
C ALA A 75 -13.09 -8.16 9.14
N LYS A 76 -12.93 -6.82 9.07
CA LYS A 76 -12.04 -6.01 9.91
C LYS A 76 -10.60 -6.54 9.95
N LEU A 77 -10.08 -7.01 8.82
CA LEU A 77 -8.67 -7.46 8.75
C LEU A 77 -7.72 -6.25 8.87
N PRO A 78 -6.67 -6.34 9.72
CA PRO A 78 -5.66 -5.29 9.82
C PRO A 78 -4.83 -5.23 8.53
N LEU A 79 -4.23 -4.07 8.25
CA LEU A 79 -3.52 -3.81 6.99
C LEU A 79 -2.40 -4.82 6.69
N ALA A 80 -1.75 -5.34 7.72
CA ALA A 80 -0.65 -6.30 7.59
C ALA A 80 -1.06 -7.68 7.05
N TYR A 81 -2.34 -8.05 7.13
CA TYR A 81 -2.83 -9.38 6.69
C TYR A 81 -3.74 -9.31 5.45
N ARG A 82 -3.73 -8.17 4.73
CA ARG A 82 -4.48 -7.99 3.49
C ARG A 82 -3.66 -8.44 2.27
N ASP A 83 -3.08 -9.64 2.38
CA ASP A 83 -2.27 -10.28 1.35
C ASP A 83 -3.15 -11.06 0.36
N GLN A 84 -2.54 -11.64 -0.67
CA GLN A 84 -3.22 -12.53 -1.63
C GLN A 84 -3.86 -13.76 -0.94
N CYS A 85 -3.38 -14.12 0.25
CA CYS A 85 -3.88 -15.22 1.07
C CYS A 85 -5.09 -14.86 1.97
N ALA A 86 -5.58 -13.61 1.94
CA ALA A 86 -6.64 -13.15 2.85
C ALA A 86 -7.97 -13.92 2.75
N HIS A 87 -8.25 -14.54 1.60
CA HIS A 87 -9.44 -15.36 1.38
C HIS A 87 -9.48 -16.62 2.28
N LEU A 88 -8.33 -17.14 2.70
CA LEU A 88 -8.24 -18.27 3.64
C LEU A 88 -8.29 -17.82 5.11
N LEU A 89 -7.96 -16.56 5.38
CA LEU A 89 -7.95 -16.01 6.74
C LEU A 89 -9.37 -15.73 7.25
N ILE A 90 -10.29 -15.31 6.38
CA ILE A 90 -11.70 -15.08 6.72
C ILE A 90 -12.38 -16.35 7.29
N PRO A 91 -12.33 -17.52 6.63
CA PRO A 91 -12.89 -18.76 7.17
C PRO A 91 -12.15 -19.25 8.42
N LEU A 92 -10.81 -19.09 8.49
CA LEU A 92 -10.04 -19.44 9.68
C LEU A 92 -10.49 -18.64 10.91
N ASN A 93 -10.72 -17.33 10.75
CA ASN A 93 -11.19 -16.49 11.85
C ASN A 93 -12.60 -16.89 12.29
N LYS A 94 -13.50 -17.23 11.35
CA LYS A 94 -14.83 -17.77 11.69
C LYS A 94 -14.71 -19.05 12.52
N CYS A 95 -13.93 -20.03 12.05
CA CYS A 95 -13.71 -21.28 12.79
C CYS A 95 -13.16 -21.05 14.19
N ARG A 96 -12.23 -20.09 14.35
CA ARG A 96 -11.66 -19.72 15.66
C ARG A 96 -12.68 -19.14 16.62
N TYR A 97 -13.56 -18.26 16.15
CA TYR A 97 -14.63 -17.71 16.98
C TYR A 97 -15.65 -18.80 17.36
N ASP A 98 -16.05 -19.65 16.41
CA ASP A 98 -17.06 -20.69 16.65
C ASP A 98 -16.58 -21.78 17.61
N ASN A 99 -15.28 -22.13 17.56
CA ASN A 99 -14.68 -23.17 18.39
C ASN A 99 -13.85 -22.61 19.55
N TYR A 100 -14.04 -21.34 19.95
CA TYR A 100 -13.31 -20.74 21.08
C TYR A 100 -11.78 -20.91 21.02
N TYR A 101 -11.20 -20.84 19.82
CA TYR A 101 -9.75 -20.95 19.58
C TYR A 101 -9.11 -22.28 20.01
N LEU A 102 -9.86 -23.38 20.01
CA LEU A 102 -9.32 -24.71 20.31
C LEU A 102 -8.25 -25.13 19.26
N PRO A 103 -7.02 -25.49 19.66
CA PRO A 103 -5.91 -25.74 18.73
C PRO A 103 -6.12 -26.86 17.71
N TRP A 104 -6.96 -27.85 18.01
CA TRP A 104 -7.14 -29.05 17.18
C TRP A 104 -8.30 -28.98 16.19
N ARG A 105 -9.25 -28.05 16.35
CA ARG A 105 -10.49 -28.02 15.54
C ARG A 105 -10.31 -27.33 14.19
N CYS A 106 -9.50 -26.27 14.14
CA CYS A 106 -9.30 -25.44 12.93
C CYS A 106 -7.92 -25.67 12.29
N SER A 107 -7.45 -26.93 12.32
CA SER A 107 -6.10 -27.31 11.88
C SER A 107 -5.94 -27.18 10.36
N ASP A 108 -6.95 -27.61 9.60
CA ASP A 108 -6.90 -27.64 8.14
C ASP A 108 -6.91 -26.24 7.53
N GLU A 109 -7.76 -25.35 8.05
CA GLU A 109 -7.82 -23.95 7.62
C GLU A 109 -6.53 -23.21 8.00
N ARG A 110 -5.95 -23.53 9.16
CA ARG A 110 -4.68 -22.97 9.60
C ARG A 110 -3.54 -23.41 8.67
N HIS A 111 -3.43 -24.70 8.38
CA HIS A 111 -2.38 -25.20 7.48
C HIS A 111 -2.57 -24.71 6.05
N GLY A 112 -3.80 -24.55 5.58
CA GLY A 112 -4.11 -23.92 4.29
C GLY A 112 -3.59 -22.49 4.20
N TYR A 113 -3.84 -21.68 5.24
CA TYR A 113 -3.34 -20.30 5.33
C TYR A 113 -1.80 -20.23 5.37
N GLU A 114 -1.16 -21.05 6.20
CA GLU A 114 0.31 -21.10 6.34
C GLU A 114 1.01 -21.55 5.06
N LYS A 115 0.44 -22.54 4.36
CA LYS A 115 0.95 -22.98 3.05
C LYS A 115 0.89 -21.87 2.01
N CYS A 116 -0.21 -21.11 1.99
CA CYS A 116 -0.35 -19.97 1.08
C CYS A 116 0.71 -18.89 1.35
N GLN A 117 0.91 -18.53 2.61
CA GLN A 117 1.94 -17.56 3.01
C GLN A 117 3.35 -18.01 2.62
N TYR A 118 3.64 -19.31 2.75
CA TYR A 118 4.92 -19.88 2.35
C TYR A 118 5.14 -19.82 0.83
N GLU A 119 4.11 -20.12 0.04
CA GLU A 119 4.15 -20.00 -1.42
C GLU A 119 4.40 -18.54 -1.85
N GLU A 120 3.68 -17.58 -1.26
CA GLU A 120 3.86 -16.15 -1.56
C GLU A 120 5.26 -15.66 -1.16
N PHE A 121 5.78 -16.10 -0.01
CA PHE A 121 7.14 -15.79 0.40
C PHE A 121 8.18 -16.27 -0.62
N LYS A 122 8.05 -17.51 -1.13
CA LYS A 122 8.93 -18.01 -2.21
C LYS A 122 8.86 -17.15 -3.46
N GLN A 123 7.68 -16.68 -3.83
CA GLN A 123 7.52 -15.79 -4.99
C GLN A 123 8.22 -14.44 -4.75
N ARG A 124 8.12 -13.88 -3.54
CA ARG A 124 8.84 -12.65 -3.18
C ARG A 124 10.35 -12.84 -3.21
N VAL A 125 10.86 -13.97 -2.72
CA VAL A 125 12.31 -14.28 -2.78
C VAL A 125 12.79 -14.37 -4.22
N LYS A 126 12.07 -15.09 -5.09
CA LYS A 126 12.39 -15.16 -6.54
C LYS A 126 12.47 -13.77 -7.18
N LYS A 127 11.47 -12.91 -6.93
CA LYS A 127 11.47 -11.52 -7.42
C LYS A 127 12.66 -10.71 -6.89
N MET A 128 13.06 -10.93 -5.63
CA MET A 128 14.23 -10.25 -5.07
C MET A 128 15.54 -10.76 -5.67
N ASP A 129 15.63 -12.05 -5.99
CA ASP A 129 16.81 -12.64 -6.64
C ASP A 129 16.94 -12.20 -8.10
N GLU A 130 15.82 -12.09 -8.83
CA GLU A 130 15.74 -11.48 -10.16
C GLU A 130 16.26 -10.03 -10.13
N ILE A 131 15.76 -9.21 -9.19
CA ILE A 131 16.21 -7.81 -9.03
C ILE A 131 17.69 -7.73 -8.64
N ARG A 132 18.20 -8.67 -7.83
CA ARG A 132 19.62 -8.70 -7.46
C ARG A 132 20.50 -9.06 -8.64
N ALA A 133 20.06 -9.99 -9.49
CA ALA A 133 20.77 -10.37 -10.71
C ALA A 133 20.82 -9.19 -11.70
N GLU A 134 19.72 -8.44 -11.85
CA GLU A 134 19.67 -7.24 -12.70
C GLU A 134 20.55 -6.08 -12.17
N LYS A 135 20.80 -6.03 -10.87
CA LYS A 135 21.58 -4.97 -10.21
C LYS A 135 23.04 -5.37 -9.93
N ASP A 136 23.54 -6.42 -10.58
CA ASP A 136 24.89 -6.96 -10.38
C ASP A 136 25.23 -7.22 -8.90
N GLY A 137 24.25 -7.66 -8.11
CA GLY A 137 24.42 -7.97 -6.69
C GLY A 137 24.41 -6.76 -5.74
N ALA A 138 24.13 -5.54 -6.23
CA ALA A 138 24.01 -4.37 -5.37
C ALA A 138 22.76 -4.47 -4.47
N ARG A 139 22.99 -4.69 -3.17
CA ARG A 139 21.93 -4.63 -2.15
C ARG A 139 21.56 -3.16 -1.94
N SER A 140 20.44 -2.71 -2.51
CA SER A 140 19.90 -1.38 -2.21
C SER A 140 19.44 -1.36 -0.74
N ASN A 141 20.21 -0.69 0.11
CA ASN A 141 19.85 -0.36 1.48
C ASN A 141 19.40 1.10 1.52
#